data_AF-A0A6P4ZYR9-F1
#
_entry.id   AF-A0A6P4ZYR9-F1
#
_cell.length_a   1.000
_cell.length_b   1.000
_cell.length_c   1.000
_cell.angle_alpha   90.00
_cell.angle_beta   90.00
_cell.angle_gamma   90.00
#
_symmetry.space_group_name_H-M   'P 1'
#
loop_
_entity.id
_entity.type
_entity.pdbx_description
1 polymer ?
#
loop_
_entity_poly.entity_id
_entity_poly.type
_entity_poly.pdbx_seq_one_letter_code
_entity_poly.pdbx_strand_id
1 'polypeptide(L)'
;MSCVGRIKREFRLKQFLPSHNNPLDFTRTPWLSNQLPFLIYRVVICLFQISAYLYTLLSFYTTGPKYLLYMTNLAYIVLTAHATLSAILCLVDYFGSRRRRSEGGPEIAEDRPTVADAMPMAITTTSNRSYGTNAPQHPTSSDVRLPWYYKCYWILYNVAFAVGLYVTAAFWTLLRGARDAYSASSILTHGTNCVVIVIDILISGLPCRFLHFIYPSCFALVYILFTAIYWAAGGTDIRNRPWIYPVLDYGGNPGLAVGAAVGSVLLAAPLCHGIVFGLAFARDTMLMRLVNKRHLPNGEGIALEPQADQRV
;
A
#
# COMPACT_ATOMS: atom_id res chain seq x y z
N MET A 1 -14.00 3.41 -19.50
CA MET A 1 -14.90 3.43 -18.32
C MET A 1 -14.89 4.83 -17.69
N SER A 2 -16.04 5.36 -17.27
CA SER A 2 -16.10 6.65 -16.56
C SER A 2 -15.54 6.53 -15.13
N CYS A 3 -14.93 7.61 -14.62
CA CYS A 3 -14.35 7.66 -13.27
C CYS A 3 -15.40 7.31 -12.18
N VAL A 4 -16.64 7.77 -12.38
CA VAL A 4 -17.79 7.52 -11.49
C VAL A 4 -18.12 6.02 -11.41
N GLY A 5 -18.10 5.30 -12.53
CA GLY A 5 -18.35 3.86 -12.55
C GLY A 5 -17.29 3.06 -11.79
N ARG A 6 -16.05 3.55 -11.75
CA ARG A 6 -14.95 2.92 -10.99
C ARG A 6 -15.16 3.11 -9.49
N ILE A 7 -15.46 4.32 -9.03
CA ILE A 7 -15.71 4.63 -7.61
C ILE A 7 -16.90 3.82 -7.08
N LYS A 8 -18.01 3.73 -7.84
CA LYS A 8 -19.18 2.93 -7.43
C LYS A 8 -18.87 1.45 -7.18
N ARG A 9 -17.82 0.88 -7.79
CA ARG A 9 -17.43 -0.53 -7.56
C ARG A 9 -16.73 -0.76 -6.22
N GLU A 10 -16.13 0.27 -5.63
CA GLU A 10 -15.42 0.19 -4.36
C GLU A 10 -16.39 0.00 -3.18
N PHE A 11 -17.62 0.49 -3.30
CA PHE A 11 -18.66 0.40 -2.26
C PHE A 11 -19.45 -0.92 -2.26
N ARG A 12 -19.07 -1.90 -3.08
CA ARG A 12 -19.73 -3.22 -3.06
C ARG A 12 -19.29 -4.00 -1.84
N LEU A 13 -20.23 -4.63 -1.12
CA LEU A 13 -19.93 -5.39 0.12
C LEU A 13 -18.82 -6.45 -0.06
N LYS A 14 -18.73 -7.09 -1.23
CA LYS A 14 -17.66 -8.04 -1.54
C LYS A 14 -16.24 -7.45 -1.47
N GLN A 15 -16.09 -6.12 -1.51
CA GLN A 15 -14.82 -5.43 -1.37
C GLN A 15 -14.32 -5.35 0.08
N PHE A 16 -15.15 -5.68 1.07
CA PHE A 16 -14.69 -5.83 2.47
C PHE A 16 -13.74 -7.02 2.63
N LEU A 17 -14.02 -8.13 1.94
CA LEU A 17 -13.22 -9.34 2.05
C LEU A 17 -11.87 -9.15 1.33
N PRO A 18 -10.75 -9.62 1.91
CA PRO A 18 -9.44 -9.56 1.26
C PRO A 18 -9.31 -10.66 0.19
N SER A 19 -10.16 -10.59 -0.84
CA SER A 19 -10.15 -11.49 -2.00
C SER A 19 -9.64 -10.74 -3.23
N HIS A 20 -8.51 -11.15 -3.80
CA HIS A 20 -7.94 -10.53 -5.00
C HIS A 20 -7.53 -11.60 -6.00
N ASN A 21 -7.70 -11.33 -7.30
CA ASN A 21 -7.58 -12.36 -8.33
C ASN A 21 -6.13 -12.54 -8.82
N ASN A 22 -5.29 -11.50 -8.68
CA ASN A 22 -3.92 -11.52 -9.19
C ASN A 22 -2.89 -11.36 -8.06
N PRO A 23 -2.22 -12.44 -7.60
CA PRO A 23 -1.19 -12.34 -6.56
C PRO A 23 0.02 -11.50 -6.97
N LEU A 24 0.31 -11.36 -8.28
CA LEU A 24 1.45 -10.57 -8.76
C LEU A 24 1.34 -9.08 -8.42
N ASP A 25 0.12 -8.57 -8.22
CA ASP A 25 -0.11 -7.19 -7.79
C ASP A 25 0.51 -6.88 -6.42
N PHE A 26 0.77 -7.92 -5.61
CA PHE A 26 1.39 -7.77 -4.29
C PHE A 26 2.93 -7.77 -4.32
N THR A 27 3.54 -8.32 -5.37
CA THR A 27 4.99 -8.55 -5.47
C THR A 27 5.65 -7.83 -6.64
N ARG A 28 4.86 -7.16 -7.48
CA ARG A 28 5.35 -6.44 -8.67
C ARG A 28 4.98 -4.96 -8.66
N THR A 29 5.69 -4.22 -9.50
CA THR A 29 5.40 -2.83 -9.80
C THR A 29 4.72 -2.72 -11.17
N PRO A 30 3.72 -1.82 -11.35
CA PRO A 30 3.10 -1.59 -12.64
C PRO A 30 4.01 -0.79 -13.61
N TRP A 31 5.13 -0.26 -13.12
CA TRP A 31 6.00 0.65 -13.87
C TRP A 31 7.08 -0.07 -14.71
N LEU A 32 7.47 -1.28 -14.32
CA LEU A 32 8.59 -2.03 -14.90
C LEU A 32 8.16 -3.48 -15.16
N SER A 33 8.50 -4.01 -16.34
CA SER A 33 8.32 -5.45 -16.65
C SER A 33 9.32 -6.31 -15.88
N ASN A 34 10.57 -5.85 -15.75
CA ASN A 34 11.58 -6.56 -14.95
C ASN A 34 11.32 -6.39 -13.44
N GLN A 35 11.17 -7.51 -12.73
CA GLN A 35 10.96 -7.54 -11.29
C GLN A 35 12.20 -7.15 -10.45
N LEU A 36 13.42 -7.36 -10.96
CA LEU A 36 14.65 -7.23 -10.17
C LEU A 36 14.83 -5.83 -9.54
N PRO A 37 14.64 -4.69 -10.24
CA PRO A 37 14.75 -3.37 -9.62
C PRO A 37 13.74 -3.15 -8.49
N PHE A 38 12.51 -3.65 -8.65
CA PHE A 38 11.49 -3.54 -7.60
C PHE A 38 11.84 -4.41 -6.38
N LEU A 39 12.39 -5.60 -6.60
CA LEU A 39 12.90 -6.44 -5.52
C LEU A 39 14.02 -5.72 -4.73
N ILE A 40 14.99 -5.11 -5.43
CA ILE A 40 16.08 -4.35 -4.79
C ILE A 40 15.49 -3.22 -3.93
N TYR A 41 14.53 -2.46 -4.48
CA TYR A 41 13.80 -1.44 -3.74
C TYR A 41 13.16 -2.00 -2.45
N ARG A 42 12.47 -3.14 -2.54
CA ARG A 42 11.82 -3.77 -1.37
C ARG A 42 12.81 -4.20 -0.30
N VAL A 43 13.98 -4.73 -0.69
CA VAL A 43 15.04 -5.10 0.25
C VAL A 43 15.63 -3.85 0.92
N VAL A 44 15.87 -2.77 0.16
CA VAL A 44 16.37 -1.50 0.72
C VAL A 44 15.38 -0.91 1.73
N ILE A 45 14.08 -0.87 1.41
CA ILE A 45 13.06 -0.39 2.35
C ILE A 45 12.96 -1.29 3.60
N CYS A 46 13.08 -2.61 3.44
CA CYS A 46 13.11 -3.54 4.56
C CYS A 46 14.30 -3.24 5.50
N LEU A 47 15.51 -3.11 4.96
CA LEU A 47 16.70 -2.78 5.75
C LEU A 47 16.56 -1.43 6.44
N PHE A 48 16.03 -0.42 5.74
CA PHE A 48 15.76 0.90 6.33
C PHE A 48 14.80 0.79 7.53
N GLN A 49 13.69 0.05 7.38
CA GLN A 49 12.70 -0.11 8.47
C GLN A 49 13.20 -0.98 9.62
N ILE A 50 14.05 -1.98 9.36
CA ILE A 50 14.73 -2.73 10.42
C ILE A 50 15.67 -1.80 11.18
N SER A 51 16.48 -0.99 10.49
CA SER A 51 17.39 -0.03 11.13
C SER A 51 16.64 1.01 11.96
N ALA A 52 15.53 1.57 11.45
CA ALA A 52 14.70 2.51 12.20
C ALA A 52 14.08 1.88 13.46
N TYR A 53 13.59 0.64 13.34
CA TYR A 53 13.08 -0.12 14.47
C TYR A 53 14.17 -0.41 15.52
N LEU A 54 15.37 -0.84 15.09
CA LEU A 54 16.49 -1.07 16.00
C LEU A 54 16.93 0.22 16.69
N TYR A 55 16.99 1.34 15.96
CA TYR A 55 17.31 2.64 16.54
C TYR A 55 16.32 3.03 17.64
N THR A 56 15.02 2.88 17.40
CA THR A 56 13.99 3.19 18.41
C THR A 56 14.06 2.23 19.60
N LEU A 57 14.24 0.94 19.36
CA LEU A 57 14.40 -0.05 20.42
C LEU A 57 15.62 0.24 21.31
N LEU A 58 16.76 0.57 20.71
CA LEU A 58 17.98 0.95 21.43
C LEU A 58 17.85 2.30 22.14
N SER A 59 17.08 3.25 21.60
CA SER A 59 16.87 4.55 22.26
C SER A 59 16.00 4.43 23.52
N PHE A 60 15.14 3.42 23.58
CA PHE A 60 14.19 3.21 24.67
C PHE A 60 14.43 1.92 25.46
N TYR A 61 15.63 1.31 25.37
CA TYR A 61 15.93 0.01 25.97
C TYR A 61 15.67 -0.04 27.49
N THR A 62 15.88 1.08 28.19
CA THR A 62 15.66 1.20 29.65
C THR A 62 14.20 1.27 30.05
N THR A 63 13.28 1.51 29.11
CA THR A 63 11.83 1.62 29.40
C THR A 63 11.15 0.26 29.58
N GLY A 64 11.81 -0.84 29.22
CA GLY A 64 11.29 -2.20 29.34
C GLY A 64 9.95 -2.38 28.62
N PRO A 65 8.95 -3.06 29.22
CA PRO A 65 7.67 -3.32 28.56
C PRO A 65 6.86 -2.05 28.28
N LYS A 66 7.17 -0.92 28.94
CA LYS A 66 6.50 0.36 28.69
C LYS A 66 6.75 0.90 27.28
N TYR A 67 7.76 0.38 26.56
CA TYR A 67 7.97 0.65 25.14
C TYR A 67 6.71 0.40 24.30
N LEU A 68 5.97 -0.69 24.59
CA LEU A 68 4.78 -1.07 23.83
C LEU A 68 3.55 -0.21 24.14
N LEU A 69 3.62 0.68 25.15
CA LEU A 69 2.52 1.58 25.47
C LEU A 69 2.32 2.63 24.40
N TYR A 70 3.38 3.05 23.70
CA TYR A 70 3.31 4.19 22.79
C TYR A 70 2.95 3.76 21.37
N MET A 71 1.91 4.40 20.81
CA MET A 71 1.44 4.24 19.44
C MET A 71 2.56 4.43 18.40
N THR A 72 3.50 5.36 18.64
CA THR A 72 4.67 5.54 17.75
C THR A 72 5.50 4.27 17.63
N ASN A 73 5.72 3.56 18.73
CA ASN A 73 6.54 2.34 18.75
C ASN A 73 5.79 1.18 18.09
N LEU A 74 4.48 1.07 18.34
CA LEU A 74 3.62 0.12 17.63
C LEU A 74 3.60 0.39 16.12
N ALA A 75 3.58 1.65 15.69
CA ALA A 75 3.67 2.03 14.29
C ALA A 75 4.97 1.53 13.63
N TYR A 76 6.12 1.70 14.29
CA TYR A 76 7.39 1.13 13.82
C TYR A 76 7.33 -0.39 13.72
N ILE A 77 6.79 -1.08 14.73
CA ILE A 77 6.65 -2.55 14.70
C ILE A 77 5.83 -3.00 13.47
N VAL A 78 4.65 -2.40 13.24
CA VAL A 78 3.79 -2.81 12.11
C VAL A 78 4.38 -2.43 10.75
N LEU A 79 5.07 -1.28 10.64
CA LEU A 79 5.77 -0.85 9.42
C LEU A 79 6.95 -1.78 9.09
N THR A 80 7.74 -2.16 10.08
CA THR A 80 8.86 -3.10 9.90
C THR A 80 8.37 -4.51 9.58
N ALA A 81 7.27 -4.95 10.21
CA ALA A 81 6.63 -6.22 9.88
C ALA A 81 6.12 -6.21 8.42
N HIS A 82 5.48 -5.12 7.99
CA HIS A 82 5.02 -4.95 6.61
C HIS A 82 6.20 -5.00 5.62
N ALA A 83 7.27 -4.22 5.86
CA ALA A 83 8.42 -4.15 4.97
C ALA A 83 9.16 -5.49 4.87
N THR A 84 9.32 -6.18 5.99
CA THR A 84 9.91 -7.53 6.04
C THR A 84 9.08 -8.53 5.23
N LEU A 85 7.77 -8.58 5.48
CA LEU A 85 6.89 -9.50 4.75
C LEU A 85 6.84 -9.18 3.25
N SER A 86 6.83 -7.89 2.88
CA SER A 86 6.90 -7.46 1.49
C SER A 86 8.18 -7.94 0.81
N ALA A 87 9.33 -7.81 1.46
CA ALA A 87 10.61 -8.26 0.92
C ALA A 87 10.65 -9.80 0.76
N ILE A 88 10.16 -10.53 1.77
CA ILE A 88 10.07 -12.01 1.71
C ILE A 88 9.19 -12.43 0.53
N LEU A 89 8.00 -11.84 0.37
CA LEU A 89 7.09 -12.20 -0.72
C LEU A 89 7.71 -11.89 -2.10
N CYS A 90 8.41 -10.77 -2.26
CA CYS A 90 9.09 -10.44 -3.51
C CYS A 90 10.27 -11.37 -3.79
N LEU A 91 11.04 -11.80 -2.76
CA LEU A 91 12.11 -12.78 -2.92
C LEU A 91 11.56 -14.14 -3.37
N VAL A 92 10.51 -14.62 -2.70
CA VAL A 92 9.86 -15.89 -3.04
C VAL A 92 9.32 -15.87 -4.47
N ASP A 93 8.66 -14.77 -4.87
CA ASP A 93 8.14 -14.61 -6.22
C ASP A 93 9.26 -14.57 -7.28
N TYR A 94 10.32 -13.80 -7.03
CA TYR A 94 11.45 -13.67 -7.96
C TYR A 94 12.21 -15.00 -8.16
N PHE A 95 12.59 -15.67 -7.07
CA PHE A 95 13.31 -16.95 -7.15
C PHE A 95 12.41 -18.08 -7.66
N GLY A 96 11.12 -18.07 -7.30
CA GLY A 96 10.14 -18.99 -7.84
C GLY A 96 9.96 -18.85 -9.35
N SER A 97 9.87 -17.62 -9.84
CA SER A 97 9.77 -17.30 -11.27
C SER A 97 11.03 -17.74 -12.04
N ARG A 98 12.22 -17.46 -11.49
CA ARG A 98 13.50 -17.87 -12.10
C ARG A 98 13.66 -19.38 -12.18
N ARG A 99 13.26 -20.10 -11.11
CA ARG A 99 13.29 -21.57 -11.10
C ARG A 99 12.38 -22.16 -12.18
N ARG A 100 11.15 -21.69 -12.30
CA ARG A 100 10.21 -22.14 -13.34
C ARG A 100 10.74 -21.91 -14.76
N ARG A 101 11.39 -20.76 -15.00
CA ARG A 101 12.03 -20.45 -16.28
C ARG A 101 13.20 -21.38 -16.59
N SER A 102 13.99 -21.75 -15.57
CA SER A 102 15.08 -22.71 -15.71
C SER A 102 14.61 -24.14 -15.96
N GLU A 103 13.45 -24.52 -15.41
CA GLU A 103 12.84 -25.85 -15.57
C GLU A 103 12.02 -25.98 -16.87
N GLY A 104 12.03 -24.97 -17.75
CA GLY A 104 11.26 -24.98 -19.00
C GLY A 104 9.74 -24.94 -18.80
N GLY A 105 9.27 -24.51 -17.62
CA GLY A 105 7.84 -24.39 -17.32
C GLY A 105 7.15 -23.38 -18.24
N PRO A 106 5.82 -23.51 -18.44
CA PRO A 106 5.07 -22.57 -19.26
C PRO A 106 5.32 -21.15 -18.78
N GLU A 107 5.73 -20.28 -19.71
CA GLU A 107 5.84 -18.85 -19.47
C GLU A 107 4.43 -18.38 -19.10
N ILE A 108 4.20 -18.14 -17.80
CA ILE A 108 3.00 -17.42 -17.38
C ILE A 108 3.19 -16.06 -18.01
N ALA A 109 2.55 -15.84 -19.16
CA ALA A 109 2.54 -14.58 -19.86
C ALA A 109 2.33 -13.50 -18.81
N GLU A 110 3.22 -12.51 -18.79
CA GLU A 110 3.05 -11.31 -18.00
C GLU A 110 1.80 -10.60 -18.53
N ASP A 111 0.62 -11.07 -18.13
CA ASP A 111 -0.70 -10.69 -18.68
C ASP A 111 -1.10 -9.26 -18.29
N ARG A 112 -0.15 -8.48 -17.76
CA ARG A 112 -0.32 -7.06 -17.51
C ARG A 112 0.67 -6.32 -18.40
N PRO A 113 0.21 -5.58 -19.43
CA PRO A 113 1.05 -4.62 -20.11
C PRO A 113 1.54 -3.63 -19.06
N THR A 114 2.82 -3.68 -18.73
CA THR A 114 3.43 -2.62 -17.92
C THR A 114 3.50 -1.36 -18.77
N VAL A 115 3.74 -0.22 -18.13
CA VAL A 115 4.04 1.00 -18.88
C VAL A 115 5.22 0.74 -19.83
N ALA A 116 6.21 -0.06 -19.41
CA ALA A 116 7.36 -0.41 -20.23
C ALA A 116 7.02 -1.33 -21.43
N ASP A 117 6.03 -2.22 -21.33
CA ASP A 117 5.66 -3.14 -22.41
C ASP A 117 4.83 -2.48 -23.52
N ALA A 118 4.28 -1.29 -23.28
CA ALA A 118 3.54 -0.51 -24.29
C ALA A 118 4.46 0.16 -25.35
N MET A 119 5.64 -0.40 -25.63
CA MET A 119 6.49 0.00 -26.76
C MET A 119 5.91 -0.56 -28.07
N PRO A 120 6.03 0.15 -29.21
CA PRO A 120 5.46 -0.33 -30.45
C PRO A 120 6.20 -1.60 -30.91
N MET A 121 5.46 -2.71 -30.95
CA MET A 121 5.83 -3.89 -31.74
C MET A 121 6.02 -3.41 -33.18
N ALA A 122 7.27 -3.37 -33.64
CA ALA A 122 7.59 -3.19 -35.04
C ALA A 122 6.90 -4.31 -35.83
N ILE A 123 6.02 -3.92 -36.74
CA ILE A 123 5.35 -4.82 -37.69
C ILE A 123 6.45 -5.53 -38.48
N THR A 124 6.75 -6.77 -38.11
CA THR A 124 7.53 -7.66 -38.97
C THR A 124 6.52 -8.42 -39.81
N THR A 125 6.31 -7.91 -41.02
CA THR A 125 5.50 -8.56 -42.04
C THR A 125 6.23 -9.80 -42.53
N THR A 126 5.77 -11.00 -42.14
CA THR A 126 6.14 -12.23 -42.85
C THR A 126 4.98 -13.23 -42.85
N SER A 127 4.38 -13.34 -44.04
CA SER A 127 3.83 -14.52 -44.70
C SER A 127 2.76 -15.38 -44.00
N ASN A 128 1.57 -15.30 -44.60
CA ASN A 128 0.54 -16.33 -44.74
C ASN A 128 0.92 -17.75 -44.27
N ARG A 129 0.27 -18.22 -43.20
CA ARG A 129 0.09 -19.65 -42.96
C ARG A 129 -1.34 -19.92 -42.50
N SER A 130 -2.13 -20.47 -43.42
CA SER A 130 -3.43 -21.07 -43.16
C SER A 130 -3.29 -22.16 -42.10
N TYR A 131 -3.97 -22.01 -40.96
CA TYR A 131 -4.23 -23.10 -40.03
C TYR A 131 -5.73 -23.33 -39.91
N GLY A 132 -6.11 -24.58 -40.19
CA GLY A 132 -7.47 -25.08 -40.14
C GLY A 132 -8.07 -25.03 -38.73
N THR A 133 -9.39 -25.06 -38.74
CA THR A 133 -10.28 -25.24 -37.60
C THR A 133 -9.84 -26.39 -36.71
N ASN A 134 -9.36 -26.04 -35.50
CA ASN A 134 -9.45 -26.82 -34.27
C ASN A 134 -9.10 -25.87 -33.12
N ALA A 135 -10.07 -25.05 -32.70
CA ALA A 135 -9.92 -24.20 -31.52
C ALA A 135 -9.76 -25.10 -30.28
N PRO A 136 -8.63 -25.02 -29.54
CA PRO A 136 -8.55 -25.63 -28.22
C PRO A 136 -9.57 -24.93 -27.33
N GLN A 137 -10.43 -25.69 -26.68
CA GLN A 137 -11.34 -25.17 -25.67
C GLN A 137 -10.51 -24.43 -24.61
N HIS A 138 -10.75 -23.12 -24.47
CA HIS A 138 -10.18 -22.30 -23.42
C HIS A 138 -10.52 -22.96 -22.08
N PRO A 139 -9.54 -23.34 -21.24
CA PRO A 139 -9.86 -23.83 -19.91
C PRO A 139 -10.58 -22.71 -19.16
N THR A 140 -11.78 -23.02 -18.69
CA THR A 140 -12.60 -22.19 -17.79
C THR A 140 -11.72 -21.64 -16.68
N SER A 141 -11.74 -20.32 -16.49
CA SER A 141 -10.97 -19.59 -15.48
C SER A 141 -10.99 -20.32 -14.14
N SER A 142 -9.89 -21.01 -13.82
CA SER A 142 -9.68 -21.51 -12.47
C SER A 142 -9.65 -20.29 -11.56
N ASP A 143 -10.59 -20.21 -10.63
CA ASP A 143 -10.62 -19.16 -9.60
C ASP A 143 -9.33 -19.27 -8.78
N VAL A 144 -8.29 -18.54 -9.17
CA VAL A 144 -7.02 -18.48 -8.43
C VAL A 144 -7.30 -17.77 -7.12
N ARG A 145 -7.59 -18.55 -6.07
CA ARG A 145 -7.84 -18.03 -4.73
C ARG A 145 -6.53 -17.51 -4.13
N LEU A 146 -6.52 -16.24 -3.72
CA LEU A 146 -5.37 -15.64 -3.06
C LEU A 146 -4.99 -16.44 -1.79
N PRO A 147 -3.73 -16.92 -1.68
CA PRO A 147 -3.25 -17.62 -0.49
C PRO A 147 -3.42 -16.78 0.79
N TRP A 148 -3.62 -17.45 1.93
CA TRP A 148 -3.95 -16.77 3.20
C TRP A 148 -2.87 -15.75 3.63
N TYR A 149 -1.60 -16.03 3.38
CA TYR A 149 -0.49 -15.15 3.77
C TYR A 149 -0.48 -13.83 3.00
N TYR A 150 -0.94 -13.81 1.74
CA TYR A 150 -1.16 -12.56 1.00
C TYR A 150 -2.32 -11.75 1.58
N LYS A 151 -3.37 -12.40 2.11
CA LYS A 151 -4.46 -11.72 2.82
C LYS A 151 -3.96 -11.08 4.12
N CYS A 152 -3.17 -11.82 4.90
CA CYS A 152 -2.54 -11.30 6.11
C CYS A 152 -1.61 -10.12 5.80
N TYR A 153 -0.75 -10.25 4.77
CA TYR A 153 0.08 -9.16 4.28
C TYR A 153 -0.74 -7.93 3.89
N TRP A 154 -1.88 -8.15 3.22
CA TRP A 154 -2.75 -7.05 2.80
C TRP A 154 -3.40 -6.32 3.96
N ILE A 155 -3.89 -7.05 4.97
CA ILE A 155 -4.42 -6.45 6.20
C ILE A 155 -3.32 -5.63 6.88
N LEU A 156 -2.12 -6.21 7.02
CA LEU A 156 -0.96 -5.55 7.62
C LEU A 156 -0.56 -4.28 6.86
N TYR A 157 -0.58 -4.30 5.52
CA TYR A 157 -0.35 -3.12 4.69
C TYR A 157 -1.34 -1.98 5.02
N ASN A 158 -2.64 -2.27 5.08
CA ASN A 158 -3.66 -1.24 5.36
C ASN A 158 -3.50 -0.68 6.78
N VAL A 159 -3.19 -1.53 7.76
CA VAL A 159 -2.90 -1.10 9.14
C VAL A 159 -1.64 -0.25 9.21
N ALA A 160 -0.51 -0.76 8.70
CA ALA A 160 0.79 -0.10 8.81
C ALA A 160 0.80 1.29 8.17
N PHE A 161 0.18 1.44 7.00
CA PHE A 161 0.21 2.70 6.26
C PHE A 161 -0.71 3.73 6.92
N ALA A 162 -1.93 3.34 7.31
CA ALA A 162 -2.84 4.26 7.99
C ALA A 162 -2.33 4.65 9.38
N VAL A 163 -1.77 3.72 10.16
CA VAL A 163 -1.17 4.00 11.47
C VAL A 163 0.07 4.89 11.34
N GLY A 164 0.91 4.65 10.33
CA GLY A 164 2.07 5.51 10.04
C GLY A 164 1.68 6.96 9.77
N LEU A 165 0.67 7.18 8.91
CA LEU A 165 0.12 8.53 8.66
C LEU A 165 -0.52 9.13 9.92
N TYR A 166 -1.26 8.33 10.68
CA TYR A 166 -1.90 8.77 11.92
C TYR A 166 -0.88 9.27 12.94
N VAL A 167 0.20 8.53 13.19
CA VAL A 167 1.23 8.93 14.16
C VAL A 167 1.90 10.23 13.76
N THR A 168 2.22 10.42 12.47
CA THR A 168 2.80 11.68 12.00
C THR A 168 1.83 12.85 12.19
N ALA A 169 0.55 12.67 11.83
CA ALA A 169 -0.47 13.69 12.02
C ALA A 169 -0.71 14.01 13.50
N ALA A 170 -0.86 12.98 14.35
CA ALA A 170 -1.07 13.11 15.78
C ALA A 170 0.09 13.81 16.47
N PHE A 171 1.34 13.51 16.06
CA PHE A 171 2.53 14.16 16.60
C PHE A 171 2.53 15.68 16.37
N TRP A 172 2.18 16.14 15.16
CA TRP A 172 2.15 17.58 14.87
C TRP A 172 0.83 18.28 15.21
N THR A 173 -0.24 17.56 15.55
CA THR A 173 -1.53 18.17 15.93
C THR A 173 -1.78 18.13 17.43
N LEU A 174 -1.48 17.01 18.09
CA LEU A 174 -1.81 16.77 19.50
C LEU A 174 -0.63 17.04 20.45
N LEU A 175 0.61 17.08 19.94
CA LEU A 175 1.82 17.29 20.74
C LEU A 175 2.51 18.63 20.42
N ARG A 176 1.80 19.61 19.84
CA ARG A 176 2.31 20.96 19.58
C ARG A 176 2.75 21.62 20.89
N GLY A 177 4.05 21.88 21.06
CA GLY A 177 4.61 22.58 22.22
C GLY A 177 5.74 21.84 22.94
N ALA A 178 6.03 20.59 22.59
CA ALA A 178 7.30 19.98 22.99
C ALA A 178 8.46 20.73 22.29
N ARG A 179 9.44 21.23 23.05
CA ARG A 179 10.63 21.94 22.52
C ARG A 179 11.34 21.18 21.38
N ASP A 180 11.15 19.86 21.33
CA ASP A 180 11.79 18.96 20.37
C ASP A 180 10.95 18.68 19.11
N ALA A 181 9.76 19.27 18.96
CA ALA A 181 8.87 19.00 17.82
C ALA A 181 9.52 19.28 16.45
N TYR A 182 10.46 20.23 16.41
CA TYR A 182 11.22 20.64 15.23
C TYR A 182 12.68 20.15 15.23
N SER A 183 13.07 19.28 16.16
CA SER A 183 14.41 18.70 16.14
C SER A 183 14.59 17.85 14.87
N ALA A 184 15.82 17.79 14.35
CA ALA A 184 16.13 16.97 13.19
C ALA A 184 15.75 15.50 13.42
N SER A 185 15.91 14.97 14.65
CA SER A 185 15.53 13.60 14.98
C SER A 185 14.02 13.39 15.01
N SER A 186 13.25 14.39 15.46
CA SER A 186 11.79 14.37 15.45
C SER A 186 11.24 14.41 14.01
N ILE A 187 11.78 15.30 13.16
CA ILE A 187 11.43 15.38 11.73
C ILE A 187 11.81 14.07 11.02
N LEU A 188 12.98 13.49 11.31
CA LEU A 188 13.36 12.21 10.73
C LEU A 188 12.43 11.07 11.18
N THR A 189 12.13 10.99 12.47
CA THR A 189 11.33 9.91 13.08
C THR A 189 9.89 9.94 12.56
N HIS A 190 9.27 11.12 12.48
CA HIS A 190 7.86 11.25 12.10
C HIS A 190 7.64 11.56 10.61
N GLY A 191 8.49 12.37 10.00
CA GLY A 191 8.36 12.78 8.59
C GLY A 191 8.81 11.69 7.62
N THR A 192 9.92 11.02 7.88
CA THR A 192 10.50 10.03 6.94
C THR A 192 9.57 8.85 6.73
N ASN A 193 8.87 8.38 7.77
CA ASN A 193 7.89 7.31 7.66
C ASN A 193 6.76 7.65 6.68
N CYS A 194 6.23 8.88 6.72
CA CYS A 194 5.22 9.35 5.76
C CYS A 194 5.77 9.38 4.33
N VAL A 195 6.99 9.88 4.13
CA VAL A 195 7.62 9.93 2.81
C VAL A 195 7.79 8.54 2.23
N VAL A 196 8.30 7.58 3.02
CA VAL A 196 8.46 6.19 2.60
C VAL A 196 7.12 5.55 2.23
N ILE A 197 6.07 5.78 3.04
CA ILE A 197 4.71 5.30 2.75
C ILE A 197 4.20 5.86 1.42
N VAL A 198 4.32 7.17 1.19
CA VAL A 198 3.85 7.80 -0.06
C VAL A 198 4.60 7.24 -1.27
N ILE A 199 5.93 7.14 -1.19
CA ILE A 199 6.75 6.56 -2.26
C ILE A 199 6.33 5.11 -2.54
N ASP A 200 6.11 4.30 -1.50
CA ASP A 200 5.71 2.89 -1.66
C ASP A 200 4.33 2.78 -2.29
N ILE A 201 3.35 3.61 -1.89
CA ILE A 201 2.04 3.64 -2.56
C ILE A 201 2.21 3.91 -4.05
N LEU A 202 3.01 4.92 -4.43
CA LEU A 202 3.17 5.34 -5.82
C LEU A 202 3.91 4.29 -6.68
N ILE A 203 4.92 3.62 -6.13
CA ILE A 203 5.76 2.67 -6.88
C ILE A 203 5.16 1.26 -6.91
N SER A 204 4.49 0.82 -5.84
CA SER A 204 3.97 -0.54 -5.74
C SER A 204 2.71 -0.76 -6.57
N GLY A 205 2.46 -2.02 -6.96
CA GLY A 205 1.20 -2.45 -7.57
C GLY A 205 0.10 -2.78 -6.57
N LEU A 206 0.32 -2.53 -5.27
CA LEU A 206 -0.55 -3.04 -4.21
C LEU A 206 -1.99 -2.52 -4.40
N PRO A 207 -2.99 -3.43 -4.39
CA PRO A 207 -4.39 -3.02 -4.47
C PRO A 207 -4.79 -2.33 -3.16
N CYS A 208 -5.46 -1.19 -3.24
CA CYS A 208 -6.05 -0.51 -2.09
C CYS A 208 -7.55 -0.36 -2.31
N ARG A 209 -8.35 -0.73 -1.30
CA ARG A 209 -9.82 -0.65 -1.34
C ARG A 209 -10.30 0.30 -0.28
N PHE A 210 -11.31 1.09 -0.61
CA PHE A 210 -11.83 2.08 0.34
C PHE A 210 -12.37 1.41 1.61
N LEU A 211 -13.15 0.33 1.48
CA LEU A 211 -13.78 -0.38 2.60
C LEU A 211 -12.80 -1.08 3.55
N HIS A 212 -11.52 -1.18 3.18
CA HIS A 212 -10.47 -1.71 4.06
C HIS A 212 -10.10 -0.77 5.21
N PHE A 213 -10.73 0.42 5.31
CA PHE A 213 -10.59 1.32 6.47
C PHE A 213 -10.94 0.64 7.80
N ILE A 214 -11.73 -0.44 7.75
CA ILE A 214 -12.09 -1.23 8.93
C ILE A 214 -10.86 -1.83 9.62
N TYR A 215 -9.82 -2.23 8.88
CA TYR A 215 -8.61 -2.84 9.46
C TYR A 215 -7.83 -1.89 10.38
N PRO A 216 -7.43 -0.68 9.94
CA PRO A 216 -6.79 0.29 10.84
C PRO A 216 -7.74 0.79 11.95
N SER A 217 -9.05 0.85 11.69
CA SER A 217 -10.03 1.23 12.72
C SER A 217 -10.13 0.18 13.84
N CYS A 218 -10.14 -1.11 13.49
CA CYS A 218 -10.08 -2.20 14.47
C CYS A 218 -8.77 -2.17 15.26
N PHE A 219 -7.63 -1.91 14.61
CA PHE A 219 -6.35 -1.75 15.31
C PHE A 219 -6.39 -0.59 16.31
N ALA A 220 -6.93 0.56 15.90
CA ALA A 220 -7.12 1.72 16.79
C ALA A 220 -8.05 1.38 17.96
N LEU A 221 -9.15 0.67 17.72
CA LEU A 221 -10.09 0.24 18.76
C LEU A 221 -9.40 -0.66 19.79
N VAL A 222 -8.65 -1.68 19.34
CA VAL A 222 -7.90 -2.58 20.23
C VAL A 222 -6.92 -1.79 21.10
N TYR A 223 -6.19 -0.84 20.50
CA TYR A 223 -5.27 0.00 21.25
C TYR A 223 -5.98 0.87 22.28
N ILE A 224 -7.08 1.53 21.90
CA ILE A 224 -7.86 2.38 22.82
C ILE A 224 -8.40 1.55 23.99
N LEU A 225 -8.99 0.38 23.73
CA LEU A 225 -9.45 -0.54 24.76
C LEU A 225 -8.31 -0.94 25.70
N PHE A 226 -7.15 -1.28 25.13
CA PHE A 226 -5.95 -1.54 25.92
C PHE A 226 -5.58 -0.35 26.81
N THR A 227 -5.56 0.88 26.29
CA THR A 227 -5.20 2.05 27.12
C THR A 227 -6.16 2.28 28.27
N ALA A 228 -7.47 2.07 28.06
CA ALA A 228 -8.48 2.24 29.09
C ALA A 228 -8.37 1.15 30.18
N ILE A 229 -8.18 -0.11 29.78
CA ILE A 229 -7.96 -1.24 30.71
C ILE A 229 -6.67 -1.04 31.49
N TYR A 230 -5.57 -0.67 30.81
CA TYR A 230 -4.27 -0.41 31.42
C TYR A 230 -4.36 0.69 32.48
N TRP A 231 -5.06 1.79 32.16
CA TRP A 231 -5.32 2.87 33.10
C TRP A 231 -6.16 2.40 34.30
N ALA A 232 -7.27 1.70 34.06
CA ALA A 232 -8.16 1.20 35.11
C ALA A 232 -7.45 0.21 36.07
N ALA A 233 -6.42 -0.49 35.58
CA ALA A 233 -5.56 -1.36 36.39
C ALA A 233 -4.46 -0.61 37.17
N GLY A 234 -4.45 0.73 37.16
CA GLY A 234 -3.44 1.56 37.83
C GLY A 234 -2.15 1.75 37.03
N GLY A 235 -2.17 1.49 35.73
CA GLY A 235 -1.03 1.66 34.84
C GLY A 235 -0.58 3.12 34.70
N THR A 236 0.72 3.32 34.49
CA THR A 236 1.34 4.65 34.36
C THR A 236 2.26 4.73 33.16
N ASP A 237 2.53 5.94 32.67
CA ASP A 237 3.58 6.12 31.66
C ASP A 237 5.00 5.89 32.22
N ILE A 238 6.02 6.13 31.38
CA ILE A 238 7.44 6.02 31.77
C ILE A 238 7.87 7.05 32.81
N ARG A 239 7.06 8.10 33.06
CA ARG A 239 7.29 9.15 34.05
C ARG A 239 6.38 8.99 35.28
N ASN A 240 5.75 7.83 35.45
CA ASN A 240 4.81 7.53 36.52
C ASN A 240 3.58 8.46 36.58
N ARG A 241 3.16 9.00 35.43
CA ARG A 241 1.93 9.77 35.32
C ARG A 241 0.75 8.83 35.06
N PRO A 242 -0.47 9.15 35.55
CA PRO A 242 -1.62 8.25 35.48
C PRO A 242 -2.29 8.22 34.09
N TRP A 243 -1.57 8.57 33.02
CA TRP A 243 -2.03 8.49 31.63
C TRP A 243 -0.83 8.24 30.70
N ILE A 244 -1.05 7.47 29.62
CA ILE A 244 -0.03 7.26 28.57
C ILE A 244 0.15 8.54 27.75
N TYR A 245 -0.97 9.13 27.32
CA TYR A 245 -1.04 10.40 26.62
C TYR A 245 -1.92 11.36 27.42
N PRO A 246 -1.53 12.63 27.59
CA PRO A 246 -2.36 13.60 28.32
C PRO A 246 -3.78 13.76 27.75
N VAL A 247 -3.95 13.57 26.44
CA VAL A 247 -5.27 13.62 25.78
C VAL A 247 -6.16 12.41 26.14
N LEU A 248 -5.58 11.32 26.65
CA LEU A 248 -6.27 10.12 27.14
C LEU A 248 -6.23 10.05 28.68
N ASP A 249 -6.28 11.19 29.36
CA ASP A 249 -6.42 11.24 30.81
C ASP A 249 -7.87 10.93 31.22
N TYR A 250 -8.18 9.63 31.35
CA TYR A 250 -9.49 9.13 31.74
C TYR A 250 -9.91 9.53 33.16
N GLY A 251 -8.96 9.88 34.03
CA GLY A 251 -9.24 10.25 35.43
C GLY A 251 -9.44 11.75 35.61
N GLY A 252 -8.57 12.57 35.04
CA GLY A 252 -8.61 14.02 35.18
C GLY A 252 -9.53 14.72 34.18
N ASN A 253 -9.67 14.20 32.96
CA ASN A 253 -10.57 14.79 31.95
C ASN A 253 -11.25 13.71 31.08
N PRO A 254 -12.21 12.95 31.66
CA PRO A 254 -12.86 11.82 30.98
C PRO A 254 -13.59 12.23 29.69
N GLY A 255 -14.18 13.43 29.67
CA GLY A 255 -14.89 13.93 28.47
C GLY A 255 -13.95 14.11 27.27
N LEU A 256 -12.79 14.74 27.48
CA LEU A 256 -11.77 14.88 26.45
C LEU A 256 -11.20 13.51 26.04
N ALA A 257 -10.90 12.64 27.01
CA ALA A 257 -10.34 11.31 26.76
C ALA A 257 -11.27 10.44 25.90
N VAL A 258 -12.56 10.39 26.24
CA VAL A 258 -13.57 9.66 25.45
C VAL A 258 -13.72 10.29 24.06
N GLY A 259 -13.80 11.61 23.97
CA GLY A 259 -13.89 12.32 22.69
C GLY A 259 -12.69 12.03 21.78
N ALA A 260 -11.47 12.08 22.31
CA ALA A 260 -10.25 11.76 21.58
C ALA A 260 -10.19 10.29 21.17
N ALA A 261 -10.53 9.37 22.07
CA ALA A 261 -10.59 7.93 21.79
C ALA A 261 -11.57 7.60 20.65
N VAL A 262 -12.80 8.09 20.74
CA VAL A 262 -13.84 7.89 19.71
C VAL A 262 -13.43 8.56 18.40
N GLY A 263 -12.91 9.78 18.45
CA GLY A 263 -12.40 10.50 17.29
C GLY A 263 -11.25 9.77 16.59
N SER A 264 -10.32 9.16 17.33
CA SER A 264 -9.24 8.37 16.75
C SER A 264 -9.74 7.14 15.99
N VAL A 265 -10.73 6.42 16.55
CA VAL A 265 -11.26 5.18 15.97
C VAL A 265 -12.20 5.45 14.78
N LEU A 266 -13.14 6.38 14.93
CA LEU A 266 -14.22 6.57 13.95
C LEU A 266 -13.92 7.64 12.90
N LEU A 267 -12.96 8.53 13.14
CA LEU A 267 -12.63 9.62 12.23
C LEU A 267 -11.17 9.55 11.76
N ALA A 268 -10.20 9.62 12.67
CA ALA A 268 -8.79 9.74 12.28
C ALA A 268 -8.26 8.51 11.52
N ALA A 269 -8.52 7.30 12.01
CA ALA A 269 -8.09 6.07 11.35
C ALA A 269 -8.73 5.89 9.95
N PRO A 270 -10.07 6.06 9.77
CA PRO A 270 -10.69 6.05 8.45
C PRO A 270 -10.17 7.15 7.52
N LEU A 271 -9.92 8.36 8.01
CA LEU A 271 -9.35 9.45 7.20
C LEU A 271 -7.94 9.12 6.72
N CYS A 272 -7.08 8.59 7.59
CA CYS A 272 -5.72 8.17 7.20
C CYS A 272 -5.78 7.08 6.12
N HIS A 273 -6.65 6.08 6.28
CA HIS A 273 -6.89 5.08 5.23
C HIS A 273 -7.44 5.70 3.93
N GLY A 274 -8.33 6.69 4.05
CA GLY A 274 -8.86 7.44 2.92
C GLY A 274 -7.76 8.15 2.12
N ILE A 275 -6.74 8.70 2.78
CA ILE A 275 -5.56 9.28 2.12
C ILE A 275 -4.77 8.21 1.38
N VAL A 276 -4.50 7.06 2.01
CA VAL A 276 -3.82 5.91 1.37
C VAL A 276 -4.58 5.48 0.12
N PHE A 277 -5.90 5.33 0.23
CA PHE A 277 -6.77 4.97 -0.89
C PHE A 277 -6.75 6.03 -2.00
N GLY A 278 -6.82 7.32 -1.65
CA GLY A 278 -6.78 8.42 -2.61
C GLY A 278 -5.48 8.43 -3.42
N LEU A 279 -4.34 8.21 -2.77
CA LEU A 279 -3.04 8.11 -3.42
C LEU A 279 -2.96 6.89 -4.36
N ALA A 280 -3.41 5.72 -3.91
CA ALA A 280 -3.43 4.51 -4.73
C ALA A 280 -4.38 4.65 -5.93
N PHE A 281 -5.54 5.28 -5.73
CA PHE A 281 -6.48 5.56 -6.80
C PHE A 281 -5.90 6.53 -7.83
N ALA A 282 -5.18 7.57 -7.38
CA ALA A 282 -4.50 8.52 -8.25
C ALA A 282 -3.41 7.84 -9.09
N ARG A 283 -2.56 7.00 -8.45
CA ARG A 283 -1.56 6.17 -9.13
C ARG A 283 -2.19 5.33 -10.24
N ASP A 284 -3.22 4.56 -9.93
CA ASP A 284 -3.86 3.68 -10.91
C ASP A 284 -4.52 4.46 -12.05
N THR A 285 -5.11 5.62 -11.74
CA THR A 285 -5.71 6.50 -12.76
C THR A 285 -4.64 7.08 -13.68
N MET A 286 -3.48 7.47 -13.13
CA MET A 286 -2.33 7.91 -13.90
C MET A 286 -1.81 6.79 -14.81
N LEU A 287 -1.64 5.58 -14.28
CA LEU A 287 -1.22 4.40 -15.04
C LEU A 287 -2.16 4.12 -16.22
N MET A 288 -3.48 4.10 -15.99
CA MET A 288 -4.45 3.91 -17.07
C MET A 288 -4.35 4.99 -18.16
N ARG A 289 -4.14 6.26 -17.77
CA ARG A 289 -3.97 7.36 -18.73
C ARG A 289 -2.69 7.23 -19.54
N LEU A 290 -1.59 6.80 -18.92
CA LEU A 290 -0.31 6.59 -19.60
C LEU A 290 -0.39 5.43 -20.60
N VAL A 291 -1.01 4.32 -20.21
CA VAL A 291 -1.22 3.16 -21.09
C VAL A 291 -2.11 3.54 -22.28
N ASN A 292 -3.23 4.23 -22.05
CA ASN A 292 -4.14 4.65 -23.13
C ASN A 292 -3.48 5.64 -24.11
N LYS A 293 -2.65 6.58 -23.63
CA LYS A 293 -1.92 7.51 -24.51
C LYS A 293 -0.93 6.80 -25.43
N ARG A 294 -0.31 5.70 -24.98
CA ARG A 294 0.66 4.93 -25.79
C ARG A 294 -0.01 4.02 -26.81
N HIS A 295 -1.26 3.62 -26.58
CA HIS A 295 -2.06 2.81 -27.52
C HIS A 295 -2.74 3.64 -28.62
N LEU A 296 -2.82 4.97 -28.47
CA LEU A 296 -3.15 5.86 -29.57
C LEU A 296 -1.85 6.09 -30.35
N PRO A 297 -1.67 5.54 -31.57
CA PRO A 297 -0.53 5.88 -32.40
C PRO A 297 -0.50 7.39 -32.53
N ASN A 298 0.70 7.98 -32.48
CA ASN A 298 0.91 9.37 -32.86
C ASN A 298 0.06 9.67 -34.10
N GLY A 299 -0.78 10.70 -33.99
CA GLY A 299 -1.69 11.06 -35.07
C GLY A 299 -0.93 11.20 -36.38
N GLU A 300 -1.17 10.27 -37.30
CA GLU A 300 -1.30 10.66 -38.69
C GLU A 300 -2.49 11.62 -38.73
N GLY A 301 -2.17 12.92 -38.68
CA GLY A 301 -3.03 13.91 -39.27
C GLY A 301 -3.16 13.53 -40.74
N ILE A 302 -4.22 12.79 -41.08
CA ILE A 302 -4.66 12.67 -42.46
C ILE A 302 -5.12 14.08 -42.84
N ALA A 303 -4.19 14.83 -43.44
CA ALA A 303 -4.53 15.97 -44.26
C ALA A 303 -5.55 15.48 -45.30
N LEU A 304 -6.77 16.00 -45.23
CA LEU A 304 -7.71 15.91 -46.33
C LEU A 304 -7.17 16.80 -47.45
N GLU A 305 -6.29 16.24 -48.29
CA GLU A 305 -5.97 16.83 -49.58
C GLU A 305 -7.20 16.64 -50.49
N PRO A 306 -7.80 17.71 -51.04
CA PRO A 306 -8.94 17.57 -51.95
C PRO A 306 -8.42 16.97 -53.26
N GLN A 307 -8.91 15.78 -53.62
CA GLN A 307 -8.62 15.17 -54.91
C GLN A 307 -9.09 16.11 -56.03
N ALA A 308 -8.15 16.39 -56.94
CA ALA A 308 -8.39 17.08 -58.19
C ALA A 308 -9.40 16.29 -59.05
N ASP A 309 -10.39 17.01 -59.53
CA ASP A 309 -11.41 16.55 -60.46
C ASP A 309 -10.77 16.33 -61.84
N GLN A 310 -10.69 15.08 -62.27
CA GLN A 310 -10.37 14.69 -63.65
C GLN A 310 -11.42 13.71 -64.14
N ARG A 311 -12.27 14.20 -65.06
CA ARG A 311 -12.96 13.53 -66.19
C ARG A 311 -13.73 14.65 -66.92
N VAL A 312 -13.29 15.09 -68.11
CA VAL A 312 -13.58 14.52 -69.45
C VAL A 312 -15.06 14.20 -69.63
#